data_AF-A0A8I0KBW7-F1
#
_entry.id   AF-A0A8I0KBW7-F1
#
_cell.length_a   1.000
_cell.length_b   1.000
_cell.length_c   1.000
_cell.angle_alpha   90.00
_cell.angle_beta   90.00
_cell.angle_gamma   90.00
#
_symmetry.space_group_name_H-M   'P 1'
#
loop_
_entity.id
_entity.type
_entity.pdbx_description
1 polymer ?
#
loop_
_entity_poly.entity_id
_entity_poly.type
_entity_poly.pdbx_seq_one_letter_code
_entity_poly.pdbx_strand_id
1 'polypeptide(L)' 'MVKLPQGKIVLGTTQGYEDERPLNLQATSVPAFLIDATEVTNAQFQEFVKQTGYVT' A
#
# COMPACT_ATOMS: atom_id res chain seq x y z
N MET A 1 -8.96 -8.16 -2.53
CA MET A 1 -7.70 -8.39 -1.79
C MET A 1 -6.86 -9.54 -2.35
N VAL A 2 -5.55 -9.32 -2.39
CA VAL A 2 -4.47 -10.25 -2.77
C VAL A 2 -3.54 -10.38 -1.57
N LYS A 3 -3.07 -11.61 -1.30
CA LYS A 3 -2.11 -11.87 -0.22
C LYS A 3 -0.68 -11.78 -0.73
N LEU A 4 0.09 -10.86 -0.16
CA LEU A 4 1.52 -10.78 -0.34
C LEU A 4 2.21 -11.53 0.81
N PRO A 5 3.12 -12.48 0.51
CA PRO A 5 3.85 -13.20 1.54
C PRO A 5 4.87 -12.28 2.23
N GLN A 6 5.30 -12.67 3.43
CA GLN A 6 6.42 -11.99 4.09
C GLN A 6 7.71 -12.16 3.30
N GLY A 7 8.62 -11.20 3.40
CA GLY A 7 9.89 -11.25 2.69
C GLY A 7 10.85 -10.14 3.07
N LYS A 8 12.02 -10.13 2.45
CA LYS A 8 12.97 -9.02 2.52
C LYS A 8 13.04 -8.34 1.17
N ILE A 9 12.88 -7.01 1.14
CA ILE A 9 12.90 -6.21 -0.08
C ILE A 9 13.85 -5.03 0.06
N VAL A 10 14.43 -4.57 -1.05
CA VAL A 10 15.05 -3.24 -1.12
C VAL A 10 13.98 -2.30 -1.68
N LEU A 11 13.53 -1.34 -0.86
CA LEU A 11 12.52 -0.36 -1.25
C LEU A 11 13.21 0.91 -1.73
N GLY A 12 12.92 1.33 -2.97
CA GLY A 12 13.47 2.53 -3.61
C GLY A 12 14.38 2.21 -4.80
N THR A 13 14.89 3.26 -5.46
CA THR A 13 15.72 3.17 -6.68
C THR A 13 16.82 4.22 -6.68
N THR A 14 17.98 3.88 -7.25
CA THR A 14 19.08 4.85 -7.47
C THR A 14 18.95 5.63 -8.78
N GLN A 15 17.93 5.32 -9.59
CA GLN A 15 17.71 5.92 -10.91
C GLN A 15 16.58 6.97 -10.92
N GLY A 16 15.95 7.24 -9.77
CA GLY A 16 14.82 8.17 -9.62
C GLY A 16 15.19 9.50 -8.94
N TYR A 17 14.18 10.23 -8.47
CA TYR A 17 14.35 11.45 -7.67
C TYR A 17 15.02 11.16 -6.31
N GLU A 18 15.44 12.22 -5.62
CA GLU A 18 16.18 12.09 -4.36
C GLU A 18 15.36 11.39 -3.26
N ASP A 19 14.05 11.64 -3.22
CA ASP A 19 13.10 11.04 -2.29
C ASP A 19 12.71 9.59 -2.65
N GLU A 20 13.02 9.13 -3.86
CA GLU A 20 12.85 7.74 -4.27
C GLU A 20 14.06 6.85 -3.95
N ARG A 21 15.15 7.43 -3.41
CA ARG A 21 16.36 6.67 -3.10
C ARG A 21 16.08 5.56 -2.09
N PRO A 22 16.82 4.43 -2.15
CA PRO A 22 16.60 3.35 -1.22
C PRO A 22 16.76 3.82 0.22
N LEU A 23 15.72 3.62 1.03
CA LEU A 23 15.64 4.10 2.41
C LEU A 23 16.91 3.73 3.19
N ASN A 24 17.32 2.48 3.04
CA ASN A 24 18.58 1.92 3.48
C ASN A 24 19.10 1.09 2.30
N LEU A 25 20.39 1.13 1.96
CA LEU A 25 20.96 0.27 0.91
C LEU A 25 20.91 -1.25 1.25
N GLN A 26 20.20 -1.63 2.31
CA GLN A 26 20.00 -2.98 2.82
C GLN A 26 18.54 -3.38 2.71
N ALA A 27 18.27 -4.69 2.65
CA ALA A 27 16.92 -5.21 2.52
C ALA A 27 16.12 -5.09 3.84
N THR A 28 14.93 -4.50 3.76
CA THR A 28 13.95 -4.35 4.85
C THR A 28 13.04 -5.57 4.93
N SER A 29 12.79 -6.06 6.15
CA SER A 29 11.83 -7.14 6.40
C SER A 29 10.40 -6.60 6.36
N VAL A 30 9.54 -7.23 5.56
CA VAL A 30 8.13 -6.88 5.41
C VAL A 30 7.28 -8.08 5.83
N PRO A 31 6.34 -7.95 6.77
CA PRO A 31 5.43 -9.03 7.16
C PRO A 31 4.45 -9.35 6.03
N ALA A 32 3.78 -10.51 6.10
CA ALA A 32 2.71 -10.82 5.15
C ALA A 32 1.51 -9.91 5.38
N PHE A 33 0.89 -9.43 4.30
CA PHE A 33 -0.30 -8.59 4.37
C PHE A 33 -1.23 -8.79 3.16
N LEU A 34 -2.45 -8.27 3.29
CA LEU A 34 -3.43 -8.21 2.22
C LEU A 34 -3.42 -6.80 1.62
N ILE A 35 -3.51 -6.71 0.30
CA ILE A 35 -3.73 -5.44 -0.41
C ILE A 35 -4.80 -5.63 -1.47
N ASP A 36 -5.61 -4.61 -1.74
CA ASP A 36 -6.56 -4.69 -2.84
C ASP A 36 -5.86 -4.66 -4.20
N ALA A 37 -6.38 -5.45 -5.13
CA ALA A 37 -5.85 -5.53 -6.50
C ALA A 37 -6.22 -4.28 -7.32
N THR A 38 -7.21 -3.52 -6.86
CA THR A 38 -7.75 -2.34 -7.53
C THR A 38 -7.97 -1.25 -6.50
N GLU A 39 -8.00 -0.01 -6.97
CA GLU A 39 -8.37 1.14 -6.15
C GLU A 39 -9.84 1.04 -5.68
N VAL A 40 -10.16 1.82 -4.65
CA VAL A 40 -11.54 1.97 -4.17
C VAL A 40 -12.35 2.74 -5.21
N THR A 41 -13.46 2.16 -5.64
CA THR A 41 -14.37 2.78 -6.60
C THR A 41 -15.31 3.77 -5.94
N ASN A 42 -15.86 4.70 -6.72
CA ASN A 42 -16.91 5.62 -6.27
C ASN A 42 -18.14 4.87 -5.70
N ALA A 43 -18.48 3.70 -6.26
CA ALA A 43 -19.60 2.90 -5.77
C ALA A 43 -19.33 2.32 -4.36
N GLN A 44 -18.11 1.81 -4.12
CA GLN A 44 -17.71 1.32 -2.79
C GLN A 44 -17.63 2.46 -1.78
N PHE A 45 -17.09 3.61 -2.19
CA PHE A 45 -17.06 4.78 -1.33
C PHE A 45 -18.47 5.28 -1.00
N GLN A 46 -19.39 5.30 -1.96
CA GLN A 46 -20.79 5.66 -1.73
C GLN A 46 -21.46 4.75 -0.70
N GLU A 47 -21.12 3.46 -0.67
CA GLU A 47 -21.64 2.54 0.35
C GLU A 47 -21.14 2.92 1.75
N PHE A 48 -19.87 3.27 1.90
CA PHE A 48 -19.32 3.81 3.16
C PHE A 48 -20.10 5.06 3.62
N VAL A 49 -20.42 5.98 2.70
CA VAL A 49 -21.21 7.18 3.01
C VAL A 49 -22.61 6.83 3.50
N LYS A 50 -23.30 5.92 2.82
CA LYS A 50 -24.65 5.51 3.21
C LYS A 50 -24.68 4.89 4.60
N GLN A 51 -23.64 4.13 4.94
CA GLN A 51 -23.54 3.45 6.23
C GLN A 51 -23.15 4.37 7.38
N THR A 52 -22.24 5.31 7.15
CA THR A 52 -21.65 6.14 8.22
C THR A 52 -22.17 7.57 8.26
N GLY A 53 -22.74 8.06 7.16
CA GLY A 53 -23.10 9.46 7.00
C GLY A 53 -21.90 10.42 7.08
N TYR A 54 -20.67 9.92 6.92
CA TYR A 54 -19.41 10.64 7.21
C TYR A 54 -19.23 11.08 8.67
N VAL A 55 -19.97 10.49 9.61
CA VAL A 55 -19.79 10.74 11.03
C VAL A 55 -19.01 9.57 11.62
N THR A 56 -17.87 9.86 12.25
CA THR A 56 -16.97 8.88 12.89
C THR A 56 -17.16 8.83 14.38
#